data_AF-A0A8J2V9W1-F1
#
_entry.id   AF-A0A8J2V9W1-F1
#
_cell.length_a   1.000
_cell.length_b   1.000
_cell.length_c   1.000
_cell.angle_alpha   90.00
_cell.angle_beta   90.00
_cell.angle_gamma   90.00
#
_symmetry.space_group_name_H-M   'P 1'
#
loop_
_entity.id
_entity.type
_entity.pdbx_description
1 polymer ?
#
loop_
_entity_poly.entity_id
_entity_poly.type
_entity_poly.pdbx_seq_one_letter_code
_entity_poly.pdbx_strand_id
1 'polypeptide(L)' 'MISSAHSADKKVHRIAQINNDVKELRSEFSAVRSNLMKVKMESKVVNQLIKKGLKPSENPPYKIVIKSKTPE' A
#
# COMPACT_ATOMS: atom_id res chain seq x y z
N MET A 1 5.39 6.60 -51.01
CA MET A 1 5.97 6.91 -49.68
C MET A 1 4.94 7.60 -48.77
N ILE A 2 3.69 7.12 -48.74
CA ILE A 2 2.56 7.80 -48.06
C ILE A 2 1.99 6.92 -46.94
N SER A 3 1.90 5.60 -47.14
CA SER A 3 1.44 4.66 -46.11
C SER A 3 2.41 4.55 -44.92
N SER A 4 3.72 4.74 -45.16
CA SER A 4 4.74 4.72 -44.11
C SER A 4 4.63 5.94 -43.18
N ALA A 5 4.37 7.12 -43.73
CA ALA A 5 4.13 8.34 -42.97
C ALA A 5 2.87 8.19 -42.10
N HIS A 6 1.76 7.76 -42.70
CA HIS A 6 0.51 7.60 -41.97
C HIS A 6 0.55 6.49 -40.91
N SER A 7 1.33 5.42 -41.15
CA SER A 7 1.60 4.38 -40.15
C SER A 7 2.42 4.91 -38.97
N ALA A 8 3.37 5.80 -39.22
CA ALA A 8 4.14 6.46 -38.16
C ALA A 8 3.23 7.37 -37.31
N ASP A 9 2.39 8.19 -37.94
CA ASP A 9 1.44 9.07 -37.23
C ASP A 9 0.50 8.27 -36.33
N LYS A 10 -0.05 7.16 -36.85
CA LYS A 10 -0.91 6.26 -36.07
C LYS A 10 -0.20 5.70 -34.84
N LYS A 11 1.09 5.38 -34.95
CA LYS A 11 1.90 4.91 -33.80
C LYS A 11 2.14 6.03 -32.80
N VAL A 12 2.42 7.26 -33.25
CA VAL A 12 2.61 8.41 -32.35
C VAL A 12 1.34 8.69 -31.54
N HIS A 13 0.17 8.67 -32.19
CA HIS A 13 -1.11 8.81 -31.48
C HIS A 13 -1.35 7.67 -30.48
N ARG A 14 -1.03 6.43 -30.86
CA ARG A 14 -1.13 5.28 -29.96
C ARG A 14 -0.22 5.42 -28.74
N ILE A 15 1.02 5.88 -28.94
CA ILE A 15 1.98 6.13 -27.86
C ILE A 15 1.46 7.24 -26.93
N ALA A 16 0.92 8.33 -27.48
CA ALA A 16 0.34 9.40 -26.70
C ALA A 16 -0.84 8.92 -25.84
N GLN A 17 -1.71 8.08 -26.41
CA GLN A 17 -2.83 7.48 -25.67
C GLN A 17 -2.33 6.62 -24.50
N ILE A 18 -1.42 5.68 -24.76
CA ILE A 18 -0.86 4.80 -23.72
C ILE A 18 -0.14 5.62 -22.62
N ASN A 19 0.57 6.68 -22.98
CA ASN A 19 1.23 7.55 -22.01
C ASN A 19 0.23 8.27 -21.09
N ASN A 20 -0.93 8.67 -21.62
CA ASN A 20 -1.99 9.25 -20.82
C ASN A 20 -2.55 8.22 -19.84
N ASP A 21 -2.83 7.00 -20.29
CA ASP A 21 -3.33 5.91 -19.45
C ASP A 21 -2.33 5.59 -18.30
N VAL A 22 -1.03 5.53 -18.61
CA VAL A 22 0.03 5.33 -17.61
C VAL A 22 0.06 6.47 -16.58
N LYS A 23 -0.13 7.72 -17.04
CA LYS A 23 -0.14 8.89 -16.14
C LYS A 23 -1.34 8.85 -15.20
N GLU A 24 -2.51 8.47 -15.71
CA GLU A 24 -3.73 8.31 -14.93
C GLU A 24 -3.57 7.23 -13.86
N LEU A 25 -3.12 6.03 -14.24
CA LEU A 25 -2.87 4.92 -13.31
C LEU A 25 -1.85 5.26 -12.21
N ARG A 26 -0.79 6.01 -12.56
CA ARG A 26 0.20 6.48 -11.58
C ARG A 26 -0.41 7.47 -10.58
N SER A 27 -1.29 8.33 -11.05
CA SER A 27 -2.02 9.29 -10.21
C SER A 27 -2.92 8.56 -9.21
N GLU A 28 -3.68 7.58 -9.70
CA GLU A 28 -4.54 6.74 -8.87
C GLU A 28 -3.72 5.96 -7.83
N PHE A 29 -2.63 5.31 -8.25
CA PHE A 29 -1.74 4.58 -7.35
C PHE A 29 -1.20 5.47 -6.23
N SER A 30 -0.77 6.69 -6.54
CA SER A 30 -0.28 7.66 -5.55
C SER A 30 -1.36 8.03 -4.52
N ALA A 31 -2.59 8.26 -4.98
CA ALA A 31 -3.73 8.56 -4.12
C ALA A 31 -4.07 7.37 -3.21
N VAL A 32 -4.16 6.16 -3.78
CA VAL A 32 -4.46 4.92 -3.04
C VAL A 32 -3.37 4.64 -2.00
N ARG A 33 -2.08 4.78 -2.36
CA ARG A 33 -0.96 4.61 -1.42
C ARG A 33 -1.05 5.58 -0.25
N SER A 34 -1.37 6.85 -0.51
CA SER A 34 -1.53 7.86 0.53
C SER A 34 -2.68 7.52 1.48
N ASN A 35 -3.79 7.01 0.93
CA ASN A 35 -4.93 6.56 1.73
C ASN A 35 -4.60 5.32 2.57
N LEU A 36 -3.90 4.35 1.99
CA LEU A 36 -3.42 3.17 2.71
C LEU A 36 -2.52 3.55 3.87
N MET A 37 -1.57 4.48 3.67
CA MET A 37 -0.71 4.96 4.75
C MET A 37 -1.54 5.57 5.88
N LYS A 38 -2.51 6.43 5.58
CA LYS A 38 -3.41 7.02 6.59
C LYS A 38 -4.18 5.96 7.38
N VAL A 39 -4.56 4.85 6.76
CA VAL A 39 -5.25 3.73 7.46
C VAL A 39 -4.26 2.93 8.30
N LYS A 40 -3.07 2.66 7.78
CA LYS A 40 -2.02 1.89 8.46
C LYS A 40 -1.36 2.65 9.61
N MET A 41 -1.48 3.99 9.66
CA MET A 41 -0.91 4.81 10.73
C MET A 41 -1.29 4.25 12.10
N GLU A 42 -0.27 3.92 12.88
CA GLU A 42 -0.40 3.33 14.21
C GLU A 42 -1.26 4.20 15.12
N SER A 43 -1.12 5.53 15.05
CA SER A 43 -1.97 6.47 15.79
C SER A 43 -3.46 6.31 15.46
N LYS A 44 -3.82 6.02 14.20
CA LYS A 44 -5.21 5.79 13.81
C LYS A 44 -5.73 4.46 14.36
N VAL A 45 -4.89 3.43 14.34
CA VAL A 45 -5.21 2.12 14.92
C VAL A 45 -5.39 2.23 16.44
N VAL A 46 -4.44 2.86 17.13
CA VAL A 46 -4.49 3.12 18.59
C VAL A 46 -5.74 3.93 18.95
N ASN A 47 -6.05 5.01 18.23
CA ASN A 47 -7.25 5.81 18.47
C ASN A 47 -8.55 5.01 18.32
N GLN A 48 -8.60 4.06 17.37
CA GLN A 48 -9.76 3.17 17.21
C GLN A 48 -9.82 2.11 18.33
N LEU A 49 -8.69 1.60 18.77
CA LEU A 49 -8.59 0.58 19.83
C LEU A 49 -8.88 1.17 21.22
N ILE A 50 -8.51 2.42 21.49
CA ILE A 50 -8.85 3.15 22.71
C ILE A 50 -10.38 3.21 22.88
N LYS A 51 -11.13 3.47 21.81
CA LYS A 51 -12.61 3.46 21.84
C LYS A 51 -13.19 2.10 22.22
N LYS A 52 -12.44 1.02 21.98
CA LYS A 52 -12.82 -0.36 22.35
C LYS A 52 -12.28 -0.75 23.73
N GLY A 53 -11.68 0.17 24.48
CA GLY A 53 -11.12 -0.07 25.82
C GLY A 53 -9.72 -0.69 25.83
N LEU A 54 -9.10 -0.91 24.65
CA LEU A 54 -7.75 -1.45 24.54
C LEU A 54 -6.73 -0.31 24.62
N LYS A 55 -5.80 -0.41 25.57
CA LYS A 55 -4.71 0.55 25.76
C LYS A 55 -3.36 -0.11 25.43
N PRO A 56 -2.40 0.65 24.89
CA PRO A 56 -1.03 0.16 24.78
C PRO A 56 -0.50 -0.19 26.18
N SER A 57 0.21 -1.31 26.29
CA SER A 57 0.84 -1.71 27.54
C SER A 57 2.04 -0.81 27.80
N GLU A 58 2.06 -0.11 28.93
CA GLU A 58 3.21 0.67 29.36
C GLU A 58 4.37 -0.23 29.81
N ASN A 59 4.04 -1.42 30.33
CA ASN A 59 5.00 -2.41 30.78
C ASN A 59 5.19 -3.51 29.73
N PRO A 60 6.43 -3.97 29.48
CA PRO A 60 6.70 -5.06 28.54
C PRO A 60 6.05 -6.37 29.04
N PRO A 61 5.52 -7.21 28.13
CA PRO A 61 4.92 -8.48 28.51
C PRO A 61 5.98 -9.47 29.02
N TYR A 62 5.64 -10.22 30.05
CA TYR A 62 6.49 -11.30 30.55
C TYR A 62 6.41 -12.51 29.61
N LYS A 63 7.57 -12.93 29.09
CA LYS A 63 7.66 -14.17 28.31
C LYS A 63 7.66 -15.37 29.25
N ILE A 64 6.55 -16.10 29.32
CA ILE A 64 6.48 -17.36 30.07
C ILE A 64 7.18 -18.44 29.23
N VAL A 65 8.33 -18.91 29.70
CA VAL A 65 9.03 -20.06 29.12
C VAL A 65 8.73 -21.28 29.99
N ILE A 66 7.92 -22.21 29.48
CA ILE A 66 7.61 -23.46 30.19
C ILE A 66 8.83 -24.38 30.04
N LYS A 67 9.56 -24.62 31.13
CA LYS A 67 10.54 -25.70 31.18
C LYS A 67 9.78 -26.99 31.43
N SER A 68 9.63 -27.84 30.41
CA SER A 68 9.20 -29.22 30.61
C SER A 68 10.26 -29.91 31.46
N LYS A 69 9.95 -30.18 32.74
CA LYS A 69 10.69 -31.18 33.51
C LYS A 69 10.27 -32.54 32.96
N THR A 70 11.08 -33.09 32.07
CA THR A 70 11.06 -34.54 31.83
C THR A 70 11.76 -35.18 33.03
N PRO A 71 11.10 -36.06 33.80
CA PRO A 71 11.77 -36.89 34.78
C PRO A 71 12.46 -38.04 34.03
N GLU A 72 13.78 -38.11 34.13
CA GLU A 72 14.55 -39.37 33.98
C GLU A 72 15.01 -39.81 35.37
#